data_AF-A0A173S4T8-F1
#
_entry.id   AF-A0A173S4T8-F1
#
_cell.length_a   1.000
_cell.length_b   1.000
_cell.length_c   1.000
_cell.angle_alpha   90.00
_cell.angle_beta   90.00
_cell.angle_gamma   90.00
#
_symmetry.space_group_name_H-M   'P 1'
#
loop_
_entity.id
_entity.type
_entity.pdbx_description
1 polymer ?
#
loop_
_entity_poly.entity_id
_entity_poly.type
_entity_poly.pdbx_seq_one_letter_code
_entity_poly.pdbx_strand_id
1 'polypeptide(L)'
;MDLQTLIKDAKERFGFEEAGALNVEALEFLPEVRQMCAADRCRSFNRNWSCPPGCGTLEEIAERVKPYTRGILVQSIGQLEDEFDVETMMETEHTQKARFAQLVEYVRSKEPDCIPMAAGACQVCKKCTYPDAPCRFPEKSIPSMEAYGLFVSKVCIQSGMKYNYGKNTIAYSSCILLK
;
A
#
# COMPACT_ATOMS: atom_id res chain seq x y z
N MET A 1 -14.24 6.26 12.94
CA MET A 1 -14.39 4.82 13.22
C MET A 1 -13.36 4.41 14.26
N ASP A 2 -13.68 3.49 15.18
CA ASP A 2 -12.72 3.00 16.17
C ASP A 2 -11.61 2.15 15.52
N LEU A 3 -10.35 2.37 15.92
CA LEU A 3 -9.19 1.74 15.28
C LEU A 3 -9.09 0.25 15.65
N GLN A 4 -9.41 -0.13 16.89
CA GLN A 4 -9.36 -1.54 17.31
C GLN A 4 -10.39 -2.37 16.56
N THR A 5 -11.59 -1.81 16.37
CA THR A 5 -12.64 -2.41 15.55
C THR A 5 -12.18 -2.56 14.09
N LEU A 6 -11.53 -1.55 13.51
CA LEU A 6 -11.01 -1.64 12.15
C LEU A 6 -9.92 -2.72 12.00
N ILE A 7 -9.01 -2.83 12.96
CA ILE A 7 -7.97 -3.87 12.99
C ILE A 7 -8.61 -5.26 13.05
N LYS A 8 -9.61 -5.43 13.91
CA LYS A 8 -10.38 -6.68 14.01
C LYS A 8 -11.09 -7.01 12.70
N ASP A 9 -11.80 -6.04 12.10
CA ASP A 9 -12.49 -6.20 10.82
C ASP A 9 -11.51 -6.58 9.70
N ALA A 10 -10.33 -5.96 9.65
CA ALA A 10 -9.30 -6.29 8.66
C ALA A 10 -8.96 -7.79 8.69
N LYS A 11 -8.75 -8.37 9.88
CA LYS A 11 -8.43 -9.80 10.02
C LYS A 11 -9.65 -10.69 9.78
N GLU A 12 -10.77 -10.42 10.45
CA GLU A 12 -11.92 -11.34 10.48
C GLU A 12 -12.81 -11.23 9.24
N ARG A 13 -12.97 -10.02 8.69
CA ARG A 13 -13.90 -9.76 7.57
C ARG A 13 -13.19 -9.68 6.23
N PHE A 14 -12.01 -9.07 6.18
CA PHE A 14 -11.25 -8.91 4.93
C PHE A 14 -10.14 -9.95 4.77
N GLY A 15 -9.88 -10.76 5.81
CA GLY A 15 -9.02 -11.92 5.74
C GLY A 15 -7.53 -11.62 5.74
N PHE A 16 -7.08 -10.45 6.21
CA PHE A 16 -5.64 -10.20 6.36
C PHE A 16 -5.05 -11.09 7.46
N GLU A 17 -3.91 -11.72 7.17
CA GLU A 17 -3.21 -12.56 8.16
C GLU A 17 -2.71 -11.69 9.33
N GLU A 18 -2.22 -10.49 9.05
CA GLU A 18 -1.84 -9.52 10.08
C GLU A 18 -2.38 -8.12 9.84
N ALA A 19 -2.74 -7.47 10.95
CA ALA A 19 -3.19 -6.08 10.97
C ALA A 19 -2.81 -5.43 12.29
N GLY A 20 -2.45 -4.15 12.26
CA GLY A 20 -2.02 -3.40 13.44
C GLY A 20 -2.19 -1.90 13.27
N ALA A 21 -2.03 -1.17 14.37
CA ALA A 21 -1.99 0.29 14.33
C ALA A 21 -0.75 0.75 13.56
N LEU A 22 -0.94 1.67 12.61
CA LEU A 22 0.16 2.31 11.91
C LEU A 22 0.78 3.38 12.83
N ASN A 23 2.09 3.33 13.01
CA ASN A 23 2.83 4.45 13.55
C ASN A 23 2.97 5.53 12.46
N VAL A 24 2.17 6.59 12.54
CA VAL A 24 2.19 7.67 11.53
C VAL A 24 3.52 8.42 11.53
N GLU A 25 4.21 8.51 12.67
CA GLU A 25 5.53 9.14 12.77
C GLU A 25 6.63 8.32 12.05
N ALA A 26 6.36 7.04 11.75
CA ALA A 26 7.26 6.20 10.95
C ALA A 26 7.21 6.51 9.45
N LEU A 27 6.26 7.35 9.00
CA LEU A 27 6.12 7.71 7.60
C LEU A 27 7.14 8.77 7.19
N GLU A 28 8.34 8.32 6.86
CA GLU A 28 9.40 9.14 6.29
C GLU A 28 9.36 9.07 4.76
N PHE A 29 9.12 10.23 4.12
CA PHE A 29 8.98 10.38 2.67
C PHE A 29 10.36 10.56 2.03
N LEU A 30 11.02 9.45 1.71
CA LEU A 30 12.45 9.43 1.33
C LEU A 30 12.66 9.60 -0.19
N PRO A 31 13.47 10.59 -0.62
CA PRO A 31 13.89 10.72 -2.02
C PRO A 31 14.61 9.49 -2.57
N GLU A 32 15.38 8.78 -1.74
CA GLU A 32 16.12 7.58 -2.12
C GLU A 32 15.18 6.45 -2.55
N VAL A 33 14.04 6.29 -1.86
CA VAL A 33 13.01 5.31 -2.24
C VAL A 33 12.37 5.69 -3.57
N ARG A 34 12.12 6.99 -3.81
CA ARG A 34 11.66 7.48 -5.12
C ARG A 34 12.67 7.22 -6.23
N GLN A 35 13.96 7.36 -5.96
CA GLN A 35 15.03 7.04 -6.91
C GLN A 35 15.06 5.53 -7.22
N MET A 36 14.81 4.66 -6.23
CA MET A 36 14.65 3.22 -6.48
C MET A 36 13.46 2.93 -7.40
N CYS A 37 12.34 3.64 -7.27
CA CYS A 37 11.22 3.54 -8.23
C CYS A 37 11.65 3.95 -9.64
N ALA A 38 12.49 4.98 -9.78
CA ALA A 38 12.99 5.46 -11.08
C ALA A 38 13.89 4.44 -11.81
N ALA A 39 14.41 3.42 -11.10
CA ALA A 39 15.08 2.28 -11.73
C ALA A 39 14.13 1.36 -12.52
N ASP A 40 12.81 1.63 -12.48
CA ASP A 40 11.75 0.99 -13.29
C ASP A 40 11.74 -0.55 -13.26
N ARG A 41 12.16 -1.16 -12.13
CA ARG A 41 12.18 -2.63 -11.97
C ARG A 41 10.79 -3.25 -12.10
N CYS A 42 9.74 -2.56 -11.64
CA CYS A 42 8.34 -2.97 -11.75
C CYS A 42 7.66 -2.51 -13.05
N ARG A 43 8.38 -1.86 -13.97
CA ARG A 43 7.88 -1.39 -15.28
C ARG A 43 6.71 -0.41 -15.23
N SER A 44 6.47 0.22 -14.08
CA SER A 44 5.32 1.14 -13.85
C SER A 44 5.74 2.60 -13.70
N PHE A 45 7.04 2.89 -13.54
CA PHE A 45 7.54 4.25 -13.40
C PHE A 45 7.30 5.03 -14.68
N ASN A 46 6.81 6.27 -14.57
CA ASN A 46 6.44 7.12 -15.70
C ASN A 46 5.43 6.48 -16.69
N ARG A 47 4.62 5.53 -16.22
CA ARG A 47 3.60 4.83 -17.05
C ARG A 47 2.26 4.66 -16.34
N ASN A 48 2.13 5.13 -15.09
CA ASN A 48 0.96 4.88 -14.25
C ASN A 48 0.64 6.10 -13.36
N TRP A 49 -0.63 6.51 -13.32
CA TRP A 49 -1.09 7.62 -12.47
C TRP A 49 -0.85 7.41 -10.98
N SER A 50 -0.76 6.15 -10.52
CA SER A 50 -0.47 5.81 -9.12
C SER A 50 1.04 5.76 -8.80
N CYS A 51 1.90 5.93 -9.80
CA CYS A 51 3.35 5.85 -9.66
C CYS A 51 4.00 7.20 -10.00
N PRO A 52 5.25 7.44 -9.57
CA PRO A 52 5.93 8.68 -9.89
C PRO A 52 6.17 8.84 -11.40
N PRO A 53 6.09 10.08 -11.93
CA PRO A 53 5.73 11.32 -11.23
C PRO A 53 4.20 11.53 -11.09
N GLY A 54 3.36 10.68 -11.69
CA GLY A 54 1.90 10.83 -11.71
C GLY A 54 1.21 10.87 -10.35
N CYS A 55 1.83 10.33 -9.30
CA CYS A 55 1.29 10.35 -7.93
C CYS A 55 1.68 11.59 -7.09
N GLY A 56 2.27 12.62 -7.70
CA GLY A 56 2.68 13.88 -7.04
C GLY A 56 4.11 13.86 -6.48
N THR A 57 4.59 15.00 -6.00
CA THR A 57 5.91 15.14 -5.38
C THR A 57 5.91 14.65 -3.92
N LEU A 58 7.09 14.40 -3.34
CA LEU A 58 7.18 14.01 -1.94
C LEU A 58 6.73 15.13 -1.01
N GLU A 59 6.98 16.39 -1.37
CA GLU A 59 6.56 17.57 -0.62
C GLU A 59 5.04 17.69 -0.60
N GLU A 60 4.38 17.51 -1.75
CA GLU A 60 2.90 17.51 -1.85
C GLU A 60 2.29 16.38 -1.00
N ILE A 61 2.90 15.19 -1.04
CA ILE A 61 2.44 14.03 -0.27
C ILE A 61 2.63 14.30 1.23
N ALA A 62 3.81 14.77 1.63
CA ALA A 62 4.12 15.08 3.03
C ALA A 62 3.14 16.11 3.59
N GLU A 63 2.86 17.19 2.86
CA GLU A 63 1.88 18.19 3.26
C GLU A 63 0.48 17.60 3.41
N ARG A 64 0.08 16.76 2.45
CA ARG A 64 -1.24 16.12 2.45
C ARG A 64 -1.44 15.16 3.62
N VAL A 65 -0.39 14.48 4.10
CA VAL A 65 -0.51 13.51 5.21
C VAL A 65 -0.42 14.14 6.61
N LYS A 66 0.07 15.39 6.75
CA LYS A 66 0.20 16.07 8.05
C LYS A 66 -1.03 16.02 8.97
N PRO A 67 -2.27 16.19 8.49
CA PRO A 67 -3.44 16.21 9.38
C PRO A 67 -3.87 14.80 9.85
N TYR A 68 -3.24 13.73 9.39
CA TYR A 68 -3.60 12.36 9.74
C TYR A 68 -2.77 11.93 10.96
N THR A 69 -3.44 11.48 12.01
CA THR A 69 -2.79 11.20 13.32
C THR A 69 -2.81 9.71 13.69
N ARG A 70 -3.53 8.91 12.92
CA ARG A 70 -3.70 7.48 13.15
C ARG A 70 -3.79 6.74 11.83
N GLY A 71 -3.68 5.42 11.87
CA GLY A 71 -3.85 4.59 10.69
C GLY A 71 -3.82 3.11 11.01
N ILE A 72 -4.04 2.31 9.97
CA ILE A 72 -3.94 0.86 10.02
C ILE A 72 -2.89 0.40 9.02
N LEU A 73 -2.12 -0.61 9.40
CA LEU A 73 -1.22 -1.37 8.54
C LEU A 73 -1.75 -2.80 8.44
N VAL A 74 -1.85 -3.34 7.23
CA VAL A 74 -2.38 -4.68 6.96
C VAL A 74 -1.45 -5.47 6.06
N GLN A 75 -1.39 -6.78 6.28
CA GLN A 75 -0.50 -7.68 5.57
C GLN A 75 -1.19 -8.95 5.13
N SER A 76 -0.94 -9.32 3.88
CA SER A 76 -1.19 -10.67 3.38
C SER A 76 0.09 -11.46 3.32
N ILE A 77 0.04 -12.69 3.85
CA ILE A 77 1.21 -13.55 4.00
C ILE A 77 1.00 -14.83 3.19
N GLY A 78 1.89 -15.07 2.23
CA GLY A 78 1.94 -16.29 1.43
C GLY A 78 3.02 -17.23 1.93
N GLN A 79 2.71 -18.53 1.93
CA GLN A 79 3.67 -19.60 2.21
C GLN A 79 4.18 -20.14 0.88
N LEU A 80 5.45 -19.89 0.58
CA LEU A 80 6.11 -20.32 -0.65
C LEU A 80 6.53 -21.79 -0.54
N GLU A 81 6.53 -22.50 -1.66
CA GLU A 81 7.14 -23.83 -1.77
C GLU A 81 8.66 -23.74 -1.66
N ASP A 82 9.27 -22.80 -2.40
CA ASP A 82 10.68 -22.44 -2.35
C ASP A 82 10.92 -20.95 -2.67
N GLU A 83 12.19 -20.52 -2.70
CA GLU A 83 12.58 -19.12 -2.90
C GLU A 83 12.25 -18.56 -4.30
N PHE A 84 11.91 -19.44 -5.25
CA PHE A 84 11.58 -19.12 -6.64
C PHE A 84 10.12 -19.39 -6.99
N ASP A 85 9.25 -19.61 -5.99
CA ASP A 85 7.81 -19.79 -6.16
C ASP A 85 7.11 -18.48 -6.56
N VAL A 86 7.31 -18.07 -7.81
CA VAL A 86 6.75 -16.85 -8.40
C VAL A 86 5.22 -16.91 -8.45
N GLU A 87 4.63 -18.09 -8.60
CA GLU A 87 3.18 -18.27 -8.66
C GLU A 87 2.54 -17.84 -7.35
N THR A 88 3.00 -18.39 -6.22
CA THR A 88 2.49 -18.00 -4.90
C THR A 88 2.79 -16.54 -4.58
N MET A 89 3.95 -16.01 -5.00
CA MET A 89 4.26 -14.59 -4.85
C MET A 89 3.23 -13.70 -5.56
N MET A 90 2.85 -14.05 -6.79
CA MET A 90 1.87 -13.30 -7.58
C MET A 90 0.44 -13.47 -7.04
N GLU A 91 0.05 -14.69 -6.64
CA GLU A 91 -1.25 -14.95 -6.04
C GLU A 91 -1.43 -14.19 -4.72
N THR A 92 -0.40 -14.17 -3.88
CA THR A 92 -0.42 -13.42 -2.62
C THR A 92 -0.51 -11.90 -2.88
N GLU A 93 0.20 -11.38 -3.90
CA GLU A 93 0.08 -9.98 -4.30
C GLU A 93 -1.34 -9.65 -4.77
N HIS A 94 -1.92 -10.51 -5.61
CA HIS A 94 -3.27 -10.35 -6.13
C HIS A 94 -4.31 -10.35 -5.00
N THR A 95 -4.17 -11.30 -4.08
CA THR A 95 -5.00 -11.43 -2.89
C THR A 95 -4.89 -10.19 -2.00
N GLN A 96 -3.67 -9.72 -1.71
CA GLN A 96 -3.44 -8.48 -0.95
C GLN A 96 -4.18 -7.31 -1.60
N LYS A 97 -4.03 -7.11 -2.92
CA LYS A 97 -4.64 -5.99 -3.64
C LYS A 97 -6.17 -6.05 -3.63
N ALA A 98 -6.74 -7.25 -3.81
CA ALA A 98 -8.19 -7.45 -3.77
C ALA A 98 -8.76 -7.16 -2.38
N ARG A 99 -8.17 -7.76 -1.32
CA ARG A 99 -8.56 -7.51 0.08
C ARG A 99 -8.41 -6.03 0.44
N PHE A 100 -7.31 -5.40 0.02
CA PHE A 100 -7.04 -4.00 0.32
C PHE A 100 -8.00 -3.04 -0.39
N ALA A 101 -8.35 -3.30 -1.65
CA ALA A 101 -9.36 -2.50 -2.35
C ALA A 101 -10.73 -2.55 -1.63
N GLN A 102 -11.15 -3.73 -1.16
CA GLN A 102 -12.38 -3.90 -0.39
C GLN A 102 -12.32 -3.19 0.96
N LEU A 103 -11.20 -3.30 1.68
CA LEU A 103 -10.98 -2.59 2.94
C LEU A 103 -11.07 -1.08 2.73
N VAL A 104 -10.43 -0.55 1.69
CA VAL A 104 -10.44 0.88 1.37
C VAL A 104 -11.85 1.37 1.04
N GLU A 105 -12.64 0.60 0.27
CA GLU A 105 -14.04 0.94 0.00
C GLU A 105 -14.87 1.00 1.30
N TYR A 106 -14.68 0.02 2.19
CA TYR A 106 -15.33 0.02 3.49
C TYR A 106 -14.91 1.21 4.36
N VAL A 107 -13.61 1.49 4.46
CA VAL A 107 -13.09 2.63 5.23
C VAL A 107 -13.63 3.94 4.69
N ARG A 108 -13.60 4.15 3.36
CA ARG A 108 -14.13 5.38 2.73
C ARG A 108 -15.61 5.59 2.99
N SER A 109 -16.40 4.53 3.17
CA SER A 109 -17.82 4.66 3.54
C SER A 109 -18.03 5.29 4.93
N LYS A 110 -16.99 5.31 5.77
CA LYS A 110 -17.01 5.85 7.15
C LYS A 110 -16.10 7.07 7.32
N GLU A 111 -14.97 7.08 6.62
CA GLU A 111 -13.95 8.13 6.64
C GLU A 111 -13.53 8.44 5.19
N PRO A 112 -14.34 9.22 4.45
CA PRO A 112 -14.15 9.47 3.01
C PRO A 112 -12.77 10.07 2.66
N ASP A 113 -12.20 10.84 3.59
CA ASP A 113 -10.91 11.49 3.43
C ASP A 113 -9.71 10.58 3.72
N CYS A 114 -9.87 9.28 3.97
CA CYS A 114 -8.74 8.40 4.28
C CYS A 114 -7.71 8.38 3.12
N ILE A 115 -6.42 8.23 3.44
CA ILE A 115 -5.35 8.09 2.43
C ILE A 115 -4.84 6.65 2.43
N PRO A 116 -5.25 5.83 1.45
CA PRO A 116 -4.72 4.49 1.29
C PRO A 116 -3.39 4.48 0.54
N MET A 117 -2.52 3.53 0.89
CA MET A 117 -1.26 3.23 0.21
C MET A 117 -1.15 1.71 0.07
N ALA A 118 -1.09 1.21 -1.16
CA ALA A 118 -1.13 -0.23 -1.45
C ALA A 118 0.26 -0.87 -1.52
N ALA A 119 0.28 -2.20 -1.59
CA ALA A 119 1.44 -2.95 -2.04
C ALA A 119 1.52 -2.93 -3.57
N GLY A 120 2.62 -2.40 -4.12
CA GLY A 120 2.87 -2.39 -5.56
C GLY A 120 2.00 -1.44 -6.40
N ALA A 121 2.22 -1.44 -7.71
CA ALA A 121 1.56 -0.51 -8.64
C ALA A 121 0.08 -0.83 -8.86
N CYS A 122 -0.71 0.19 -9.21
CA CYS A 122 -2.11 0.05 -9.59
C CYS A 122 -2.29 -0.82 -10.85
N GLN A 123 -3.18 -1.80 -10.77
CA GLN A 123 -3.49 -2.75 -11.86
C GLN A 123 -4.98 -2.70 -12.27
N VAL A 124 -5.72 -1.65 -11.87
CA VAL A 124 -7.18 -1.57 -12.09
C VAL A 124 -7.58 -1.63 -13.56
N CYS A 125 -6.75 -1.11 -14.46
CA CYS A 125 -7.02 -1.11 -15.89
C CYS A 125 -5.92 -1.81 -16.68
N LYS A 126 -6.30 -2.45 -17.80
CA LYS A 126 -5.37 -3.19 -18.67
C LYS A 126 -4.22 -2.35 -19.23
N LYS A 127 -4.49 -1.09 -19.61
CA LYS A 127 -3.48 -0.13 -20.10
C LYS A 127 -3.72 1.23 -19.46
N CYS A 128 -2.79 1.76 -18.68
CA CYS A 128 -2.96 3.07 -18.05
C CYS A 128 -3.08 4.18 -19.11
N THR A 129 -3.83 5.24 -18.80
CA THR A 129 -3.99 6.43 -19.63
C THR A 129 -2.87 7.46 -19.42
N TYR A 130 -1.98 7.25 -18.44
CA TYR A 130 -0.85 8.13 -18.19
C TYR A 130 0.13 8.14 -19.38
N PRO A 131 0.70 9.31 -19.77
CA PRO A 131 0.35 10.65 -19.31
C PRO A 131 -0.75 11.31 -20.15
N ASP A 132 -1.21 10.63 -21.21
CA ASP A 132 -1.97 11.23 -22.31
C ASP A 132 -3.42 11.64 -21.95
N ALA A 133 -4.04 11.00 -20.96
CA ALA A 133 -5.40 11.30 -20.53
C ALA A 133 -5.64 11.02 -19.03
N PRO A 134 -6.66 11.65 -18.41
CA PRO A 134 -7.00 11.41 -17.00
C PRO A 134 -7.20 9.93 -16.65
N CYS A 135 -6.99 9.58 -15.39
CA CYS A 135 -7.29 8.23 -14.91
C CYS A 135 -8.76 7.89 -15.13
N ARG A 136 -9.05 6.70 -15.68
CA ARG A 136 -10.43 6.22 -15.89
C ARG A 136 -11.14 5.83 -14.60
N PHE A 137 -10.37 5.52 -13.55
CA PHE A 137 -10.88 5.05 -12.26
C PHE A 137 -10.14 5.76 -11.11
N PRO A 138 -10.24 7.10 -11.00
CA PRO A 138 -9.47 7.87 -10.02
C PRO A 138 -9.71 7.37 -8.60
N GLU A 139 -10.96 7.06 -8.26
CA GLU A 139 -11.33 6.53 -6.93
C GLU A 139 -10.72 5.15 -6.63
N LYS A 140 -10.43 4.33 -7.64
CA LYS A 140 -9.83 3.00 -7.44
C LYS A 140 -8.31 3.03 -7.52
N SER A 141 -7.72 4.15 -7.95
CA SER A 141 -6.27 4.28 -8.10
C SER A 141 -5.64 4.53 -6.74
N ILE A 142 -4.89 3.54 -6.25
CA ILE A 142 -4.19 3.63 -4.97
C ILE A 142 -2.68 3.60 -5.24
N PRO A 143 -1.93 4.67 -4.91
CA PRO A 143 -0.47 4.67 -4.96
C PRO A 143 0.13 3.65 -4.01
N SER A 144 1.30 3.12 -4.36
CA SER A 144 2.01 2.21 -3.47
C SER A 144 2.71 2.98 -2.34
N MET A 145 3.03 2.28 -1.25
CA MET A 145 3.83 2.86 -0.16
C MET A 145 5.19 3.38 -0.68
N GLU A 146 5.87 2.62 -1.54
CA GLU A 146 7.15 3.00 -2.15
C GLU A 146 6.98 4.15 -3.15
N ALA A 147 5.85 4.22 -3.87
CA ALA A 147 5.53 5.34 -4.73
C ALA A 147 5.36 6.65 -3.92
N TYR A 148 5.07 6.58 -2.63
CA TYR A 148 5.13 7.72 -1.73
C TYR A 148 6.48 7.89 -1.04
N GLY A 149 7.52 7.14 -1.42
CA GLY A 149 8.85 7.25 -0.83
C GLY A 149 8.99 6.56 0.52
N LEU A 150 8.05 5.70 0.91
CA LEU A 150 8.10 5.00 2.18
C LEU A 150 8.97 3.74 2.08
N PHE A 151 9.89 3.57 3.02
CA PHE A 151 10.63 2.32 3.18
C PHE A 151 9.78 1.33 3.98
N VAL A 152 9.03 0.47 3.27
CA VAL A 152 7.96 -0.37 3.84
C VAL A 152 8.40 -1.17 5.06
N SER A 153 9.58 -1.80 5.03
CA SER A 153 10.07 -2.59 6.16
C SER A 153 10.31 -1.75 7.42
N LYS A 154 10.80 -0.51 7.27
CA LYS A 154 10.95 0.43 8.38
C LYS A 154 9.59 0.83 8.96
N VAL A 155 8.62 1.13 8.09
CA VAL A 155 7.24 1.46 8.51
C VAL A 155 6.62 0.30 9.30
N CYS A 156 6.76 -0.94 8.82
CA CYS A 156 6.25 -2.12 9.54
C CYS A 156 6.89 -2.26 10.93
N ILE A 157 8.23 -2.27 10.99
CA ILE A 157 8.97 -2.49 12.24
C ILE A 157 8.67 -1.39 13.26
N GLN A 158 8.66 -0.12 12.84
CA GLN A 158 8.35 1.01 13.73
C GLN A 158 6.87 1.10 14.12
N SER A 159 5.98 0.39 13.41
CA SER A 159 4.58 0.18 13.79
C SER A 159 4.39 -1.05 14.68
N GLY A 160 5.47 -1.73 15.09
CA GLY A 160 5.40 -2.95 15.90
C GLY A 160 4.97 -4.20 15.12
N MET A 161 4.99 -4.16 13.79
CA MET A 161 4.65 -5.28 12.92
C MET A 161 5.89 -5.90 12.28
N LYS A 162 5.85 -7.21 12.02
CA LYS A 162 6.93 -7.89 11.30
C LYS A 162 6.88 -7.50 9.81
N TYR A 163 8.04 -7.48 9.17
CA TYR A 163 8.12 -7.39 7.71
C TYR A 163 8.42 -8.75 7.06
N ASN A 164 9.05 -9.66 7.81
CA ASN A 164 9.42 -11.00 7.36
C ASN A 164 8.92 -12.04 8.38
N TYR A 165 8.35 -13.13 7.87
CA TYR A 165 7.68 -14.17 8.66
C TYR A 165 8.42 -15.52 8.69
N GLY A 166 9.67 -15.53 8.25
CA GLY A 166 10.53 -16.71 8.25
C GLY A 166 10.84 -17.20 6.83
N LYS A 167 11.54 -18.34 6.77
CA LYS A 167 11.95 -18.95 5.50
C LYS A 167 10.72 -19.31 4.64
N ASN A 168 10.83 -19.11 3.34
CA ASN A 168 9.78 -19.40 2.36
C ASN A 168 8.46 -18.68 2.67
N THR A 169 8.53 -17.42 3.12
CA THR A 169 7.34 -16.57 3.28
C THR A 169 7.49 -15.30 2.48
N ILE A 170 6.37 -14.79 1.99
CA ILE A 170 6.28 -13.44 1.42
C ILE A 170 5.16 -12.68 2.10
N ALA A 171 5.41 -11.42 2.45
CA ALA A 171 4.41 -10.54 3.05
C ALA A 171 4.27 -9.28 2.20
N TYR A 172 3.04 -8.98 1.77
CA TYR A 172 2.71 -7.72 1.12
C TYR A 172 2.02 -6.81 2.12
N SER A 173 2.50 -5.57 2.24
CA SER A 173 2.03 -4.62 3.24
C SER A 173 1.35 -3.42 2.57
N SER A 174 0.21 -3.00 3.13
CA SER A 174 -0.52 -1.81 2.71
C SER A 174 -0.99 -1.05 3.94
N CYS A 175 -1.14 0.27 3.85
CA CYS A 175 -1.61 1.07 4.98
C CYS A 175 -2.68 2.09 4.61
N ILE A 176 -3.50 2.49 5.58
CA ILE A 176 -4.50 3.55 5.42
C ILE A 176 -4.31 4.56 6.54
N LEU A 177 -4.11 5.82 6.16
CA LEU A 177 -4.11 6.95 7.08
C LEU A 177 -5.53 7.44 7.34
N LEU A 178 -5.80 7.74 8.61
CA LEU A 178 -7.07 8.17 9.15
C LEU A 178 -6.88 9.48 9.94
N LYS A 179 -7.89 10.36 9.90
CA LYS A 179 -7.89 11.61 10.67
C LYS A 179 -8.27 11.35 12.12
#